data_AF-A0A1I5N3Z2-F1
#
_entry.id   AF-A0A1I5N3Z2-F1
#
_cell.length_a   1.000
_cell.length_b   1.000
_cell.length_c   1.000
_cell.angle_alpha   90.00
_cell.angle_beta   90.00
_cell.angle_gamma   90.00
#
_symmetry.space_group_name_H-M   'P 1'
#
loop_
_entity.id
_entity.type
_entity.pdbx_description
1 polymer ?
#
loop_
_entity_poly.entity_id
_entity_poly.type
_entity_poly.pdbx_seq_one_letter_code
_entity_poly.pdbx_strand_id
1 'polypeptide(L)'
;MAQVARPNFRSLVSPFSLIALFSVGHVVTAIALQSVSHVAPWVDGSPLNVMNGTLLSISAALALLMALLTTAAPTRAVPWLVAGLVFAAVAVEEVFPLEALAEQLRGDGAKVGLAVLTAFAISLTVRSPFVPGRAVALLGLGYGAQLNFLLVELGDGTLFTLPGFSLQELRLLEEYLEFGAASLYFAGISDVVLTEIGASGPDPAHRVEDA
;
A
#
# COMPACT_ATOMS: atom_id res chain seq x y z
N MET A 1 -33.20 18.98 31.12
CA MET A 1 -33.01 18.17 29.89
C MET A 1 -31.73 17.37 30.05
N ALA A 2 -31.81 16.04 30.11
CA ALA A 2 -30.63 15.19 30.26
C ALA A 2 -29.83 15.18 28.95
N GLN A 3 -28.55 15.55 28.99
CA GLN A 3 -27.63 15.32 27.87
C GLN A 3 -27.50 13.80 27.68
N VAL A 4 -28.09 13.28 26.61
CA VAL A 4 -27.84 11.92 26.16
C VAL A 4 -26.39 11.88 25.70
N ALA A 5 -25.51 11.32 26.53
CA ALA A 5 -24.12 11.08 26.17
C ALA A 5 -24.11 10.18 24.93
N ARG A 6 -23.76 10.76 23.77
CA ARG A 6 -23.55 9.97 22.56
C ARG A 6 -22.38 9.01 22.87
N PRO A 7 -22.53 7.69 22.69
CA PRO A 7 -21.43 6.77 22.88
C PRO A 7 -20.26 7.23 22.02
N ASN A 8 -19.14 7.52 22.68
CA ASN A 8 -17.95 8.00 22.01
C ASN A 8 -17.33 6.81 21.28
N PHE A 9 -17.75 6.57 20.02
CA PHE A 9 -17.27 5.46 19.19
C PHE A 9 -15.75 5.39 19.10
N ARG A 10 -15.05 6.51 19.33
CA ARG A 10 -13.58 6.59 19.46
C ARG A 10 -13.00 5.73 20.59
N SER A 11 -13.81 5.32 21.56
CA SER A 11 -13.37 4.55 22.74
C SER A 11 -13.43 3.03 22.58
N LEU A 12 -14.08 2.51 21.53
CA LEU A 12 -14.34 1.07 21.40
C LEU A 12 -13.42 0.34 20.41
N VAL A 13 -12.90 1.02 19.39
CA VAL A 13 -12.08 0.39 18.34
C VAL A 13 -10.92 1.32 17.97
N SER A 14 -9.69 0.82 18.05
CA SER A 14 -8.52 1.59 17.63
C SER A 14 -8.51 1.75 16.10
N PRO A 15 -8.07 2.90 15.55
CA PRO A 15 -7.98 3.10 14.10
C PRO A 15 -7.16 2.02 13.40
N PHE A 16 -6.09 1.54 14.04
CA PHE A 16 -5.30 0.40 13.56
C PHE A 16 -6.11 -0.88 13.42
N SER A 17 -7.03 -1.17 14.34
CA SER A 17 -7.88 -2.36 14.25
C SER A 17 -8.81 -2.31 13.03
N LEU A 18 -9.24 -1.11 12.64
CA LEU A 18 -10.05 -0.91 11.43
C LEU A 18 -9.20 -1.15 10.16
N ILE A 19 -7.96 -0.64 10.13
CA ILE A 19 -7.02 -0.93 9.04
C ILE A 19 -6.79 -2.44 8.94
N ALA A 20 -6.46 -3.10 10.04
CA ALA A 20 -6.19 -4.54 10.06
C ALA A 20 -7.42 -5.34 9.59
N LEU A 21 -8.62 -5.00 10.08
CA LEU A 21 -9.86 -5.65 9.66
C LEU A 21 -10.14 -5.43 8.17
N PHE A 22 -9.95 -4.21 7.66
CA PHE A 22 -10.10 -3.92 6.24
C PHE A 22 -9.09 -4.69 5.40
N SER A 23 -7.80 -4.67 5.75
CA SER A 23 -6.75 -5.37 5.00
C SER A 23 -6.98 -6.87 4.98
N VAL A 24 -7.34 -7.49 6.13
CA VAL A 24 -7.67 -8.92 6.19
C VAL A 24 -8.91 -9.21 5.35
N GLY A 25 -9.97 -8.42 5.48
CA GLY A 25 -11.19 -8.58 4.70
C GLY A 25 -10.95 -8.43 3.20
N HIS A 26 -10.12 -7.48 2.78
CA HIS A 26 -9.74 -7.24 1.40
C HIS A 26 -8.97 -8.44 0.83
N VAL A 27 -7.95 -8.93 1.55
CA VAL A 27 -7.17 -10.11 1.14
C VAL A 27 -8.05 -11.36 1.03
N VAL A 28 -8.90 -11.62 2.03
CA VAL A 28 -9.83 -12.76 2.02
C VAL A 28 -10.80 -12.65 0.84
N THR A 29 -11.32 -11.46 0.56
CA THR A 29 -12.22 -11.23 -0.57
C THR A 29 -11.51 -11.46 -1.91
N ALA A 30 -10.29 -10.96 -2.08
CA ALA A 30 -9.51 -11.15 -3.29
C ALA A 30 -9.22 -12.63 -3.55
N ILE A 31 -8.78 -13.38 -2.53
CA ILE A 31 -8.55 -14.83 -2.63
C ILE A 31 -9.84 -15.57 -2.95
N ALA A 32 -10.95 -15.24 -2.29
CA ALA A 32 -12.25 -15.87 -2.54
C ALA A 32 -12.72 -15.64 -3.98
N LEU A 33 -12.67 -14.40 -4.46
CA LEU A 33 -13.03 -14.05 -5.84
C LEU A 33 -12.11 -14.76 -6.86
N GLN A 34 -10.80 -14.79 -6.59
CA GLN A 34 -9.84 -15.46 -7.45
C GLN A 34 -10.09 -16.97 -7.52
N SER A 35 -10.48 -17.60 -6.40
CA SER A 35 -10.75 -19.04 -6.35
C SER A 35 -11.96 -19.49 -7.18
N VAL A 36 -12.91 -18.58 -7.44
CA VAL A 36 -14.16 -18.88 -8.17
C VAL A 36 -14.17 -18.36 -9.61
N SER A 37 -13.18 -17.56 -10.03
CA SER A 37 -13.21 -16.88 -11.33
C SER A 37 -12.87 -17.77 -12.52
N HIS A 38 -12.24 -18.92 -12.30
CA HIS A 38 -11.62 -19.78 -13.34
C HIS A 38 -10.55 -19.08 -14.20
N VAL A 39 -10.24 -17.81 -13.93
CA VAL A 39 -9.20 -17.03 -14.59
C VAL A 39 -7.90 -17.25 -13.82
N ALA A 40 -6.78 -17.40 -14.51
CA ALA A 40 -5.49 -17.51 -13.83
C ALA A 40 -5.10 -16.15 -13.19
N PRO A 41 -4.43 -16.13 -12.02
CA PRO A 41 -4.11 -14.87 -11.33
C PRO A 41 -3.25 -13.91 -12.15
N TRP A 42 -2.30 -14.45 -12.92
CA TRP A 42 -1.37 -13.68 -13.78
C TRP A 42 -1.98 -13.18 -15.09
N VAL A 43 -3.30 -13.32 -15.26
CA VAL A 43 -3.98 -12.79 -16.45
C VAL A 43 -4.47 -11.39 -16.13
N ASP A 44 -4.14 -10.43 -16.99
CA ASP A 44 -4.60 -9.05 -16.85
C ASP A 44 -6.13 -8.99 -16.65
N GLY A 45 -6.57 -8.19 -15.68
CA GLY A 45 -7.98 -8.11 -15.30
C GLY A 45 -8.49 -9.30 -14.47
N SER A 46 -7.62 -10.21 -14.00
CA SER A 46 -7.98 -11.20 -12.99
C SER A 46 -8.54 -10.49 -11.74
N PRO A 47 -9.40 -11.17 -10.94
CA PRO A 47 -9.87 -10.59 -9.69
C PRO A 47 -8.75 -10.12 -8.76
N LEU A 48 -7.63 -10.85 -8.71
CA LEU A 48 -6.48 -10.47 -7.89
C LEU A 48 -5.84 -9.17 -8.40
N ASN A 49 -5.58 -9.07 -9.70
CA ASN A 49 -5.02 -7.89 -10.36
C ASN A 49 -5.95 -6.66 -10.15
N VAL A 50 -7.27 -6.80 -10.40
CA VAL A 50 -8.25 -5.71 -10.19
C VAL A 50 -8.28 -5.25 -8.73
N MET A 51 -8.20 -6.19 -7.79
CA MET A 51 -8.16 -5.86 -6.35
C MET A 51 -6.84 -5.16 -5.99
N ASN A 52 -5.71 -5.57 -6.57
CA ASN A 52 -4.42 -4.90 -6.41
C ASN A 52 -4.47 -3.45 -6.91
N GLY A 53 -4.93 -3.24 -8.15
CA GLY A 53 -5.10 -1.91 -8.74
C GLY A 53 -6.08 -1.02 -7.95
N THR A 54 -7.13 -1.61 -7.38
CA THR A 54 -8.05 -0.90 -6.48
C THR A 54 -7.34 -0.42 -5.22
N LEU A 55 -6.55 -1.28 -4.58
CA LEU A 55 -5.81 -0.95 -3.37
C LEU A 55 -4.76 0.15 -3.61
N LEU A 56 -4.07 0.09 -4.74
CA LEU A 56 -3.13 1.12 -5.18
C LEU A 56 -3.86 2.45 -5.44
N SER A 57 -5.04 2.42 -6.05
CA SER A 57 -5.87 3.62 -6.27
C SER A 57 -6.29 4.28 -4.95
N ILE A 58 -6.68 3.48 -3.94
CA ILE A 58 -7.00 3.99 -2.61
C ILE A 58 -5.74 4.58 -1.96
N SER A 59 -4.59 3.91 -2.07
CA SER A 59 -3.31 4.41 -1.57
C SER A 59 -2.94 5.76 -2.18
N ALA A 60 -3.15 5.92 -3.50
CA ALA A 60 -2.95 7.18 -4.20
C ALA A 60 -3.86 8.29 -3.66
N ALA A 61 -5.14 7.99 -3.43
CA ALA A 61 -6.10 8.94 -2.86
C ALA A 61 -5.73 9.34 -1.43
N LEU A 62 -5.30 8.39 -0.58
CA LEU A 62 -4.84 8.68 0.78
C LEU A 62 -3.60 9.57 0.78
N ALA A 63 -2.64 9.31 -0.10
CA ALA A 63 -1.45 10.11 -0.25
C ALA A 63 -1.80 11.54 -0.71
N LEU A 64 -2.71 11.69 -1.69
CA LEU A 64 -3.20 13.00 -2.11
C LEU A 64 -3.91 13.75 -0.98
N LEU A 65 -4.76 13.08 -0.21
CA LEU A 65 -5.42 13.68 0.96
C LEU A 65 -4.40 14.16 1.99
N MET A 66 -3.35 13.38 2.26
CA MET A 66 -2.28 13.80 3.17
C MET A 66 -1.48 14.99 2.65
N ALA A 67 -1.21 15.03 1.34
CA ALA A 67 -0.59 16.19 0.73
C ALA A 67 -1.43 17.45 0.92
N LEU A 68 -2.76 17.36 0.71
CA LEU A 68 -3.70 18.46 0.91
C LEU A 68 -3.73 18.95 2.36
N LEU A 69 -3.77 18.02 3.31
CA LEU A 69 -3.76 18.33 4.75
C LEU A 69 -2.43 18.93 5.24
N THR A 70 -1.34 18.72 4.51
CA THR A 70 0.00 19.22 4.86
C THR A 70 0.48 20.36 3.95
N THR A 71 -0.42 20.95 3.14
CA THR A 71 -0.11 22.03 2.18
C THR A 71 0.59 23.24 2.78
N ALA A 72 0.32 23.58 4.04
CA ALA A 72 1.00 24.66 4.76
C ALA A 72 2.50 24.41 4.97
N ALA A 73 2.97 23.17 4.84
CA ALA A 73 4.37 22.77 4.93
C ALA A 73 4.78 22.00 3.65
N PRO A 74 5.23 22.70 2.60
CA PRO A 74 5.55 22.07 1.31
C PRO A 74 6.53 20.90 1.40
N THR A 75 7.48 20.95 2.33
CA THR A 75 8.44 19.86 2.57
C THR A 75 7.79 18.57 3.07
N ARG A 76 6.62 18.65 3.70
CA ARG A 76 5.79 17.50 4.12
C ARG A 76 4.80 17.10 3.03
N ALA A 77 4.27 18.05 2.27
CA ALA A 77 3.29 17.77 1.21
C ALA A 77 3.89 17.10 -0.03
N VAL A 78 5.10 17.51 -0.45
CA VAL A 78 5.72 17.00 -1.69
C VAL A 78 5.95 15.49 -1.66
N PRO A 79 6.50 14.87 -0.60
CA PRO A 79 6.64 13.41 -0.54
C PRO A 79 5.31 12.66 -0.71
N TRP A 80 4.22 13.19 -0.14
CA TRP A 80 2.89 12.62 -0.29
C TRP A 80 2.33 12.77 -1.71
N LEU A 81 2.56 13.90 -2.37
CA LEU A 81 2.21 14.07 -3.79
C LEU A 81 2.98 13.09 -4.68
N VAL A 82 4.29 12.96 -4.46
CA VAL A 82 5.13 12.02 -5.22
C VAL A 82 4.65 10.58 -5.00
N ALA A 83 4.41 10.17 -3.75
CA ALA A 83 3.88 8.86 -3.44
C ALA A 83 2.51 8.63 -4.12
N GLY A 84 1.62 9.62 -4.09
CA GLY A 84 0.31 9.55 -4.74
C GLY A 84 0.41 9.37 -6.25
N LEU A 85 1.33 10.09 -6.91
CA LEU A 85 1.58 9.94 -8.35
C LEU A 85 2.17 8.57 -8.68
N VAL A 86 3.09 8.05 -7.87
CA VAL A 86 3.65 6.70 -8.05
C VAL A 86 2.53 5.65 -7.93
N PHE A 87 1.72 5.69 -6.87
CA PHE A 87 0.61 4.75 -6.72
C PHE A 87 -0.42 4.86 -7.83
N ALA A 88 -0.74 6.07 -8.28
CA ALA A 88 -1.67 6.27 -9.39
C ALA A 88 -1.10 5.70 -10.70
N ALA A 89 0.19 5.88 -10.97
CA ALA A 89 0.84 5.34 -12.16
C ALA A 89 0.83 3.81 -12.16
N VAL A 90 1.17 3.17 -11.02
CA VAL A 90 1.12 1.70 -10.89
C VAL A 90 -0.33 1.20 -10.96
N ALA A 91 -1.28 1.88 -10.31
CA ALA A 91 -2.69 1.49 -10.37
C ALA A 91 -3.27 1.56 -11.81
N VAL A 92 -2.86 2.56 -12.60
CA VAL A 92 -3.27 2.66 -14.01
C VAL A 92 -2.69 1.53 -14.82
N GLU A 93 -1.43 1.17 -14.59
CA GLU A 93 -0.76 0.08 -15.30
C GLU A 93 -1.39 -1.29 -14.97
N GLU A 94 -1.78 -1.50 -13.72
CA GLU A 94 -2.53 -2.67 -13.26
C GLU A 94 -3.91 -2.78 -13.92
N VAL A 95 -4.69 -1.69 -13.90
CA VAL A 95 -6.08 -1.70 -14.41
C VAL A 95 -6.13 -1.65 -15.93
N PHE A 96 -5.18 -0.96 -16.56
CA PHE A 96 -5.09 -0.80 -18.00
C PHE A 96 -3.71 -1.28 -18.45
N PRO A 97 -3.60 -2.54 -18.92
CA PRO A 97 -2.36 -3.05 -19.47
C PRO A 97 -2.02 -2.27 -20.74
N LEU A 98 -1.23 -1.20 -20.59
CA LEU A 98 -0.76 -0.37 -21.69
C LEU A 98 0.42 -1.08 -22.35
N GLU A 99 0.13 -2.14 -23.13
CA GLU A 99 1.11 -3.07 -23.73
C GLU A 99 2.34 -2.36 -24.35
N ALA A 100 2.15 -1.22 -25.02
CA ALA A 100 3.22 -0.47 -25.68
C ALA A 100 4.11 0.38 -24.74
N LEU A 101 3.61 0.78 -23.57
CA LEU A 101 4.39 1.52 -22.55
C LEU A 101 4.98 0.56 -21.52
N ALA A 102 4.24 -0.51 -21.22
CA ALA A 102 4.61 -1.59 -20.31
C ALA A 102 5.90 -2.28 -20.78
N GLU A 103 6.10 -2.52 -22.07
CA GLU A 103 7.32 -3.19 -22.55
C GLU A 103 8.61 -2.36 -22.33
N GLN A 104 8.51 -1.02 -22.28
CA GLN A 104 9.64 -0.13 -21.95
C GLN A 104 9.81 0.09 -20.45
N LEU A 105 8.74 0.00 -19.66
CA LEU A 105 8.74 0.21 -18.20
C LEU A 105 8.90 -1.09 -17.38
N ARG A 106 8.62 -2.27 -17.95
CA ARG A 106 8.69 -3.60 -17.31
C ARG A 106 10.05 -4.28 -17.46
N GLY A 107 11.05 -3.62 -18.05
CA GLY A 107 12.40 -4.19 -18.10
C GLY A 107 12.91 -4.48 -16.67
N ASP A 108 13.60 -5.60 -16.47
CA ASP A 108 14.06 -6.07 -15.14
C ASP A 108 14.81 -4.98 -14.35
N GLY A 109 15.54 -4.10 -15.03
CA GLY A 109 16.23 -2.98 -14.41
C GLY A 109 15.30 -1.93 -13.77
N ALA A 110 14.11 -1.71 -14.32
CA ALA A 110 13.12 -0.78 -13.76
C ALA A 110 12.51 -1.35 -12.47
N LYS A 111 12.26 -2.65 -12.42
CA LYS A 111 11.73 -3.37 -11.24
C LYS A 111 12.73 -3.35 -10.08
N VAL A 112 14.00 -3.64 -10.37
CA VAL A 112 15.10 -3.48 -9.39
C VAL A 112 15.24 -2.03 -8.95
N GLY A 113 15.15 -1.08 -9.88
CA GLY A 113 15.16 0.36 -9.59
C GLY A 113 14.04 0.77 -8.63
N LEU A 114 12.81 0.27 -8.87
CA LEU A 114 11.66 0.50 -8.00
C LEU A 114 11.90 -0.05 -6.59
N ALA A 115 12.45 -1.26 -6.45
CA ALA A 115 12.79 -1.80 -5.12
C ALA A 115 13.86 -0.98 -4.39
N VAL A 116 14.86 -0.45 -5.10
CA VAL A 116 15.87 0.45 -4.50
C VAL A 116 15.21 1.75 -4.04
N LEU A 117 14.34 2.34 -4.86
CA LEU A 117 13.58 3.54 -4.51
C LEU A 117 12.66 3.29 -3.31
N THR A 118 11.99 2.13 -3.24
CA THR A 118 11.16 1.76 -2.09
C THR A 118 11.99 1.61 -0.82
N ALA A 119 13.14 0.95 -0.89
CA ALA A 119 14.06 0.83 0.25
C ALA A 119 14.50 2.22 0.75
N PHE A 120 14.85 3.10 -0.17
CA PHE A 120 15.20 4.48 0.15
C PHE A 120 14.03 5.22 0.81
N ALA A 121 12.83 5.13 0.25
CA ALA A 121 11.63 5.74 0.81
C ALA A 121 11.35 5.25 2.24
N ILE A 122 11.38 3.94 2.47
CA ILE A 122 11.21 3.35 3.81
C ILE A 122 12.29 3.87 4.76
N SER A 123 13.55 3.94 4.32
CA SER A 123 14.65 4.46 5.14
C SER A 123 14.46 5.92 5.57
N LEU A 124 13.80 6.74 4.73
CA LEU A 124 13.42 8.10 5.10
C LEU A 124 12.23 8.11 6.07
N THR A 125 11.23 7.27 5.83
CA THR A 125 10.04 7.14 6.69
C THR A 125 10.39 6.71 8.11
N VAL A 126 11.28 5.73 8.29
CA VAL A 126 11.69 5.25 9.63
C VAL A 126 12.49 6.28 10.44
N ARG A 127 13.06 7.30 9.78
CA ARG A 127 13.75 8.40 10.46
C ARG A 127 12.79 9.46 11.00
N SER A 128 11.52 9.42 10.60
CA SER A 128 10.51 10.34 11.13
C SER A 128 10.08 9.91 12.54
N PRO A 129 10.21 10.78 13.57
CA PRO A 129 9.78 10.45 14.93
C PRO A 129 8.26 10.34 15.08
N PHE A 130 7.50 10.77 14.06
CA PHE A 130 6.04 10.75 14.04
C PHE A 130 5.45 9.44 13.47
N VAL A 131 6.31 8.56 12.94
CA VAL A 131 5.87 7.29 12.34
C VAL A 131 5.82 6.23 13.45
N PRO A 132 4.66 5.59 13.67
CA PRO A 132 4.54 4.56 14.69
C PRO A 132 5.34 3.31 14.29
N GLY A 133 5.98 2.65 15.27
CA GLY A 133 6.81 1.46 15.01
C GLY A 133 6.07 0.31 14.32
N ARG A 134 4.75 0.21 14.49
CA ARG A 134 3.91 -0.78 13.79
C ARG A 134 3.78 -0.49 12.29
N ALA A 135 3.71 0.79 11.88
CA ALA A 135 3.74 1.16 10.47
C ALA A 135 5.10 0.81 9.86
N VAL A 136 6.20 1.06 10.59
CA VAL A 136 7.55 0.65 10.16
C VAL A 136 7.62 -0.86 9.94
N ALA A 137 7.09 -1.66 10.87
CA ALA A 137 7.05 -3.11 10.74
C ALA A 137 6.26 -3.55 9.50
N LEU A 138 5.08 -2.96 9.24
CA LEU A 138 4.27 -3.26 8.06
C LEU A 138 4.98 -2.90 6.75
N LEU A 139 5.61 -1.72 6.67
CA LEU A 139 6.39 -1.31 5.50
C LEU A 139 7.59 -2.24 5.28
N GLY A 140 8.28 -2.65 6.36
CA GLY A 140 9.38 -3.60 6.29
C GLY A 140 8.95 -4.99 5.81
N LEU A 141 7.80 -5.49 6.29
CA LEU A 141 7.22 -6.74 5.81
C LEU A 141 6.79 -6.64 4.34
N GLY A 142 6.18 -5.53 3.95
CA GLY A 142 5.81 -5.26 2.55
C GLY A 142 7.04 -5.26 1.64
N TYR A 143 8.15 -4.67 2.09
CA TYR A 143 9.42 -4.71 1.38
C TYR A 143 10.02 -6.11 1.30
N GLY A 144 9.95 -6.88 2.39
CA GLY A 144 10.30 -8.29 2.35
C GLY A 144 9.49 -9.07 1.32
N ALA A 145 8.18 -8.87 1.26
CA ALA A 145 7.31 -9.49 0.26
C ALA A 145 7.67 -9.04 -1.17
N GLN A 146 7.91 -7.74 -1.39
CA GLN A 146 8.36 -7.20 -2.68
C GLN A 146 9.69 -7.82 -3.15
N LEU A 147 10.66 -8.00 -2.24
CA LEU A 147 11.91 -8.66 -2.59
C LEU A 147 11.71 -10.13 -2.97
N ASN A 148 10.81 -10.85 -2.28
CA ASN A 148 10.47 -12.22 -2.66
C ASN A 148 9.76 -12.28 -4.01
N PHE A 149 8.84 -11.34 -4.27
CA PHE A 149 8.18 -11.18 -5.57
C PHE A 149 9.22 -11.01 -6.69
N LEU A 150 10.17 -10.07 -6.53
CA LEU A 150 11.23 -9.86 -7.51
C LEU A 150 12.13 -11.09 -7.69
N LEU A 151 12.44 -11.82 -6.61
CA LEU A 151 13.23 -13.05 -6.73
C LEU A 151 12.51 -14.11 -7.57
N VAL A 152 11.18 -14.23 -7.40
CA VAL A 152 10.35 -15.18 -8.15
C VAL A 152 10.27 -14.78 -9.62
N GLU A 153 9.99 -13.51 -9.88
CA GLU A 153 9.84 -12.94 -11.21
C GLU A 153 11.14 -13.03 -12.03
N LEU A 154 12.28 -12.63 -11.45
CA LEU A 154 13.59 -12.72 -12.11
C LEU A 154 14.11 -14.16 -12.26
N GLY A 155 13.51 -15.09 -11.52
CA GLY A 155 13.84 -16.51 -11.50
C GLY A 155 13.08 -17.36 -12.52
N ASP A 156 12.34 -16.74 -13.44
CA ASP A 156 11.51 -17.39 -14.47
C ASP A 156 12.31 -18.02 -15.64
N GLY A 157 13.62 -17.79 -15.67
CA GLY A 157 14.53 -18.23 -16.73
C GLY A 157 15.18 -17.10 -17.53
N THR A 158 14.73 -15.85 -17.36
CA THR A 158 15.28 -14.70 -18.09
C THR A 158 16.64 -14.25 -17.56
N LEU A 159 16.78 -14.10 -16.23
CA LEU A 159 18.06 -13.79 -15.58
C LEU A 159 18.67 -15.02 -14.90
N PHE A 160 17.85 -15.77 -14.17
CA PHE A 160 18.23 -17.05 -13.58
C PHE A 160 17.01 -17.97 -13.49
N THR A 161 17.21 -19.23 -13.09
CA THR A 161 16.12 -20.20 -12.92
C THR A 161 16.01 -20.61 -11.46
N LEU A 162 14.84 -20.45 -10.86
CA LEU A 162 14.52 -20.98 -9.54
C LEU A 162 14.30 -22.51 -9.63
N PRO A 163 15.14 -23.33 -8.99
CA PRO A 163 14.99 -24.77 -9.06
C PRO A 163 13.76 -25.24 -8.27
N GLY A 164 13.08 -26.28 -8.77
CA GLY A 164 11.99 -26.93 -8.06
C GLY A 164 10.59 -26.31 -8.27
N PHE A 165 10.48 -25.28 -9.11
CA PHE A 165 9.20 -24.66 -9.48
C PHE A 165 8.99 -24.71 -11.00
N SER A 166 7.76 -24.94 -11.41
CA SER A 166 7.32 -24.71 -12.79
C SER A 166 7.06 -23.21 -13.02
N LEU A 167 7.12 -22.77 -14.29
CA LEU A 167 6.82 -21.37 -14.65
C LEU A 167 5.43 -20.93 -14.18
N GLN A 168 4.46 -21.85 -14.20
CA GLN A 168 3.09 -21.58 -13.75
C GLN A 168 3.04 -21.33 -12.23
N GLU A 169 3.80 -22.08 -11.44
CA GLU A 169 3.90 -21.88 -10.00
C GLU A 169 4.64 -20.59 -9.66
N LEU A 170 5.68 -20.23 -10.42
CA LEU A 170 6.39 -18.96 -10.25
C LEU A 170 5.45 -17.78 -10.50
N ARG A 171 4.73 -17.77 -11.63
CA ARG A 171 3.72 -16.72 -11.91
C ARG A 171 2.62 -16.65 -10.87
N LEU A 172 2.18 -17.79 -10.35
CA LEU A 172 1.20 -17.82 -9.27
C LEU A 172 1.75 -17.16 -8.00
N LEU A 173 2.98 -17.50 -7.63
CA LEU A 173 3.63 -17.00 -6.43
C LEU A 173 3.95 -15.51 -6.53
N GLU A 174 4.40 -15.07 -7.71
CA GLU A 174 4.64 -13.67 -8.07
C GLU A 174 3.41 -12.81 -7.74
N GLU A 175 2.26 -13.15 -8.30
CA GLU A 175 0.99 -12.42 -8.14
C GLU A 175 0.52 -12.32 -6.67
N TYR A 176 0.63 -13.41 -5.91
CA TYR A 176 0.27 -13.39 -4.49
C TYR A 176 1.26 -12.61 -3.63
N LEU A 177 2.55 -12.63 -3.96
CA LEU A 177 3.58 -11.85 -3.27
C LEU A 177 3.44 -10.36 -3.58
N GLU A 178 3.16 -10.00 -4.83
CA GLU A 178 2.86 -8.63 -5.24
C GLU A 178 1.64 -8.08 -4.51
N PHE A 179 0.51 -8.80 -4.59
CA PHE A 179 -0.71 -8.41 -3.88
C PHE A 179 -0.52 -8.32 -2.36
N GLY A 180 0.25 -9.26 -1.79
CA GLY A 180 0.64 -9.26 -0.38
C GLY A 180 1.49 -8.05 -0.01
N ALA A 181 2.47 -7.69 -0.85
CA ALA A 181 3.30 -6.51 -0.66
C ALA A 181 2.46 -5.22 -0.70
N ALA A 182 1.60 -5.07 -1.71
CA ALA A 182 0.69 -3.93 -1.83
C ALA A 182 -0.25 -3.81 -0.61
N SER A 183 -0.79 -4.93 -0.13
CA SER A 183 -1.63 -5.01 1.08
C SER A 183 -0.90 -4.51 2.34
N LEU A 184 0.36 -4.92 2.52
CA LEU A 184 1.19 -4.51 3.65
C LEU A 184 1.59 -3.03 3.55
N TYR A 185 1.95 -2.55 2.36
CA TYR A 185 2.24 -1.14 2.13
C TYR A 185 1.02 -0.26 2.38
N PHE A 186 -0.15 -0.63 1.86
CA PHE A 186 -1.40 0.07 2.14
C PHE A 186 -1.66 0.16 3.65
N ALA A 187 -1.52 -0.95 4.38
CA ALA A 187 -1.74 -0.96 5.83
C ALA A 187 -0.75 -0.04 6.57
N GLY A 188 0.53 -0.11 6.21
CA GLY A 188 1.56 0.75 6.80
C GLY A 188 1.32 2.24 6.52
N ILE A 189 1.03 2.59 5.27
CA ILE A 189 0.73 3.96 4.86
C ILE A 189 -0.53 4.49 5.55
N SER A 190 -1.60 3.69 5.58
CA SER A 190 -2.85 4.05 6.27
C SER A 190 -2.61 4.35 7.74
N ASP A 191 -1.76 3.57 8.41
CA ASP A 191 -1.44 3.80 9.82
C ASP A 191 -0.61 5.09 10.03
N VAL A 192 0.30 5.41 9.11
CA VAL A 192 1.00 6.72 9.10
C VAL A 192 -0.01 7.85 8.92
N VAL A 193 -0.90 7.76 7.93
CA VAL A 193 -1.93 8.76 7.64
C VAL A 193 -2.81 9.00 8.86
N LEU A 194 -3.35 7.94 9.46
CA LEU A 194 -4.23 8.07 10.63
C LEU A 194 -3.50 8.63 11.86
N THR A 195 -2.22 8.29 12.03
CA THR A 195 -1.40 8.82 13.13
C THR A 195 -1.15 10.32 12.94
N GLU A 196 -0.80 10.75 11.73
CA GLU A 196 -0.57 12.17 11.41
C GLU A 196 -1.84 13.01 11.54
N ILE A 197 -2.99 12.50 11.06
CA ILE A 197 -4.30 13.15 11.25
C ILE A 197 -4.67 13.22 12.74
N GLY A 198 -4.43 12.14 13.49
CA GLY A 198 -4.68 12.08 14.93
C GLY A 198 -3.82 13.05 15.74
N ALA A 199 -2.55 13.22 15.35
CA ALA A 199 -1.62 14.18 15.95
C ALA A 199 -1.97 15.64 15.63
N SER A 200 -2.68 15.88 14.52
CA SER A 200 -3.10 17.21 14.07
C SER A 200 -4.44 17.67 14.65
N GLY A 201 -5.01 16.93 15.62
CA GLY A 201 -6.23 17.32 16.32
C GLY A 201 -6.07 18.65 17.08
N PRO A 202 -7.16 19.40 17.32
CA PRO A 202 -7.08 20.68 18.01
C PRO A 202 -6.49 20.47 19.41
N ASP A 203 -5.41 21.18 19.69
CA ASP A 203 -4.77 21.23 21.00
C ASP A 203 -5.84 21.58 22.06
N PRO A 204 -6.08 20.73 23.08
CA PRO A 204 -7.01 21.04 24.15
C PRO A 204 -6.65 22.34 24.89
N ALA A 205 -5.40 22.82 24.78
CA ALA A 205 -4.98 24.10 25.36
C ALA A 205 -5.69 25.33 24.74
N HIS A 206 -6.24 25.24 23.54
CA HIS A 206 -6.95 26.36 22.89
C HIS A 206 -8.47 26.41 23.16
N ARG A 207 -8.99 25.62 24.11
CA ARG A 207 -10.42 25.62 24.46
C ARG A 207 -10.79 26.44 25.71
N VAL A 208 -9.87 27.22 26.28
CA VAL A 208 -10.09 27.87 27.60
C VAL A 208 -10.20 29.40 27.55
N GLU A 209 -9.97 30.08 26.42
CA GLU A 209 -9.94 31.57 26.44
C GLU A 209 -11.21 32.28 25.97
N ASP A 210 -12.26 31.57 25.52
CA ASP A 210 -13.53 32.19 25.11
C ASP A 210 -14.74 31.70 25.95
N ALA A 211 -14.67 31.86 27.28
CA ALA A 211 -15.82 31.70 28.18
C ALA A 211 -15.92 32.86 29.18
#